data_AF-A0A9E2IV71-F1
#
_entry.id   AF-A0A9E2IV71-F1
#
_cell.length_a   1.000
_cell.length_b   1.000
_cell.length_c   1.000
_cell.angle_alpha   90.00
_cell.angle_beta   90.00
_cell.angle_gamma   90.00
#
_symmetry.space_group_name_H-M   'P 1'
#
loop_
_entity.id
_entity.type
_entity.pdbx_description
1 polymer ?
#
loop_
_entity_poly.entity_id
_entity_poly.type
_entity_poly.pdbx_seq_one_letter_code
_entity_poly.pdbx_strand_id
1 'polypeptide(L)' 'MGKRVVIVGAGAGGASAAAEAKRRDPSLEIAMIEQRSQVSVAA' A
#
# COMPACT_ATOMS: atom_id res chain seq x y z
N MET A 1 20.77 0.09 0.42
CA MET A 1 19.82 -0.80 -0.28
C MET A 1 18.41 -0.44 0.18
N GLY A 2 17.53 -0.03 -0.73
CA GLY A 2 16.14 0.31 -0.39
C GLY A 2 15.35 -0.93 0.03
N LYS A 3 14.44 -0.78 0.98
CA LYS A 3 13.56 -1.87 1.43
C LYS A 3 12.34 -1.96 0.52
N ARG A 4 11.86 -3.19 0.28
CA ARG A 4 10.64 -3.47 -0.48
C ARG A 4 9.52 -3.90 0.46
N VAL A 5 8.33 -3.37 0.25
CA VAL A 5 7.14 -3.68 1.06
C VAL A 5 6.03 -4.18 0.14
N VAL A 6 5.46 -5.33 0.48
CA VAL A 6 4.28 -5.88 -0.21
C VAL A 6 3.09 -5.82 0.75
N ILE A 7 1.99 -5.25 0.28
CA ILE A 7 0.74 -5.14 1.04
C ILE A 7 -0.33 -5.96 0.31
N VAL A 8 -0.94 -6.91 1.02
CA VAL A 8 -2.04 -7.74 0.52
C VAL A 8 -3.36 -7.13 0.99
N GLY A 9 -4.20 -6.74 0.03
CA GLY A 9 -5.41 -5.93 0.22
C GLY A 9 -5.10 -4.44 0.03
N ALA A 10 -5.78 -3.80 -0.92
CA ALA A 10 -5.66 -2.37 -1.23
C ALA A 10 -6.97 -1.59 -1.02
N GLY A 11 -7.88 -2.11 -0.18
CA GLY A 11 -8.98 -1.33 0.38
C GLY A 11 -8.51 -0.23 1.35
N ALA A 12 -9.43 0.35 2.12
CA ALA A 12 -9.15 1.49 3.02
C ALA A 12 -7.89 1.31 3.91
N GLY A 13 -7.74 0.15 4.55
CA GLY A 13 -6.61 -0.13 5.44
C GLY A 13 -5.28 -0.24 4.70
N GLY A 14 -5.23 -1.04 3.63
CA GLY A 14 -4.01 -1.26 2.84
C GLY A 14 -3.51 0.00 2.14
N ALA A 15 -4.43 0.78 1.54
CA ALA A 15 -4.10 2.05 0.93
C ALA A 15 -3.59 3.07 1.96
N SER A 16 -4.21 3.12 3.15
CA SER A 16 -3.76 4.00 4.24
C SER A 16 -2.37 3.64 4.73
N ALA A 17 -2.10 2.34 4.92
CA ALA A 17 -0.78 1.84 5.32
C ALA A 17 0.29 2.14 4.27
N ALA A 18 -0.01 1.92 2.99
CA ALA A 18 0.90 2.24 1.89
C ALA A 18 1.24 3.74 1.84
N ALA A 19 0.23 4.60 1.95
CA ALA A 19 0.41 6.04 1.93
C ALA A 19 1.26 6.52 3.12
N GLU A 20 1.01 6.01 4.32
CA GLU A 20 1.77 6.37 5.51
C GLU A 20 3.21 5.86 5.45
N ALA A 21 3.43 4.62 4.99
CA ALA A 21 4.77 4.08 4.81
C ALA A 21 5.59 4.92 3.83
N LYS A 22 5.00 5.33 2.69
CA LYS A 22 5.68 6.18 1.69
C LYS A 22 5.96 7.59 2.21
N ARG A 23 5.07 8.16 3.03
CA ARG A 23 5.29 9.47 3.68
C ARG A 23 6.46 9.42 4.65
N ARG A 24 6.58 8.35 5.44
CA ARG A 24 7.66 8.18 6.43
C ARG A 24 9.00 7.86 5.80
N ASP A 25 8.99 7.04 4.76
CA ASP A 25 10.19 6.66 4.02
C ASP A 25 9.91 6.65 2.51
N PRO A 26 10.19 7.78 1.82
CA PRO A 26 10.03 7.90 0.38
C PRO A 26 10.92 6.93 -0.42
N SER A 27 11.95 6.33 0.20
CA SER A 27 12.83 5.36 -0.46
C SER A 27 12.22 3.96 -0.59
N LEU A 28 11.11 3.68 0.09
CA LEU A 28 10.42 2.39 0.00
C LEU A 28 9.85 2.17 -1.40
N GLU A 29 10.12 0.98 -1.94
CA GLU A 29 9.41 0.43 -3.10
C GLU A 29 8.21 -0.37 -2.57
N ILE A 30 6.99 0.09 -2.85
CA ILE A 30 5.76 -0.46 -2.28
C ILE A 30 4.90 -1.04 -3.40
N ALA A 31 4.51 -2.30 -3.27
CA ALA A 31 3.53 -2.96 -4.12
C ALA A 31 2.28 -3.31 -3.30
N MET A 32 1.10 -2.90 -3.78
CA MET A 32 -0.18 -3.31 -3.21
C MET A 32 -0.83 -4.33 -4.16
N ILE A 33 -1.34 -5.43 -3.60
CA ILE A 33 -2.03 -6.48 -4.35
C ILE A 33 -3.48 -6.55 -3.88
N GLU A 34 -4.42 -6.32 -4.78
CA GLU A 34 -5.86 -6.34 -4.51
C GLU A 34 -6.54 -7.34 -5.45
N GLN A 35 -7.48 -8.12 -4.90
CA GLN A 35 -8.23 -9.11 -5.67
C GLN A 35 -9.37 -8.48 -6.49
N ARG A 36 -9.91 -7.35 -6.00
CA ARG A 36 -10.97 -6.60 -6.66
C ARG A 36 -10.40 -5.68 -7.75
N SER A 37 -11.27 -5.20 -8.62
CA SER A 37 -10.94 -4.19 -9.63
C SER A 37 -10.82 -2.76 -9.07
N GLN A 38 -11.11 -2.57 -7.78
CA GLN A 38 -11.17 -1.27 -7.11
C GLN A 38 -10.18 -1.24 -5.95
N VAL A 39 -9.52 -0.10 -5.76
CA VAL A 39 -8.61 0.17 -4.65
C VAL A 39 -9.05 1.43 -3.91
N SER A 40 -8.60 1.61 -2.68
CA SER A 40 -8.87 2.80 -1.85
C SER A 40 -10.36 3.07 -1.62
N VAL A 41 -11.18 2.03 -1.60
CA VAL A 41 -12.60 2.09 -1.25
C VAL A 41 -12.83 1.63 0.19
N ALA A 42 -13.83 2.22 0.85
CA ALA A 42 -14.40 1.69 2.08
C ALA A 42 -15.39 0.56 1.75
N ALA A 43 -15.58 -0.36 2.70
CA ALA A 43 -16.61 -1.40 2.61
C ALA A 43 -18.01 -0.80 2.74
#